data_AF-A0A848FED4-F1
#
_entry.id   AF-A0A848FED4-F1
#
_cell.length_a   1.000
_cell.length_b   1.000
_cell.length_c   1.000
_cell.angle_alpha   90.00
_cell.angle_beta   90.00
_cell.angle_gamma   90.00
#
_symmetry.space_group_name_H-M   'P 1'
#
loop_
_entity.id
_entity.type
_entity.pdbx_description
1 polymer ?
#
loop_
_entity_poly.entity_id
_entity_poly.type
_entity_poly.pdbx_seq_one_letter_code
_entity_poly.pdbx_strand_id
1 'polypeptide(L)'
;MSTHPLTAGPAAWPPARPLELSLGVLGLVALMVSNAALAVAAPHPVWPALGLVLFLAGAARLFSMAPVAAVMLAPFVVVHGSVLVSLQAIEGGAYMKEMGQFGQPSPAGAAFALCSALFLGTAAFTFTRLRGRRQPQVSTPIAMARGPRLLLCASVLGGAALVVAWLAFKGARAGFPLLTGTDRFAFRAASADVITLNLLILKYVLAAVTGTSAVFAPGPWWRRAHHAVFGGYVMVSFLFGDKFFIVLMAACFYAMPFFVSRPAELVARVRAAAPLALLMFGCASAVTLFIYSGYGQLGAAQTLERLGERIAGQGQLWYLAVRDASVLFNLDTHHIALNLQNLVARPPADFTFQHRLAPFYFVERYAPTVLFLSFVNNGGMVTPTMVFEAYSLVMVGYAGLALALLLAGVWTGWLAHHLARAMAGGNPADVLLPSFAMFQTIVLMSQGTLHSLLSLSAFKAYAAFFVLQTLVRAVLRHCAAAPRKA
;
A
#
# COMPACT_ATOMS: atom_id res chain seq x y z
N MET A 1 -7.56 33.33 8.52
CA MET A 1 -8.24 32.02 8.64
C MET A 1 -9.74 32.26 8.51
N SER A 2 -10.33 32.04 7.33
CA SER A 2 -11.74 32.38 7.09
C SER A 2 -12.69 31.36 7.73
N THR A 3 -13.66 31.89 8.46
CA THR A 3 -14.77 31.19 9.11
C THR A 3 -15.92 31.04 8.11
N HIS A 4 -15.75 30.22 7.07
CA HIS A 4 -16.90 29.79 6.27
C HIS A 4 -17.63 28.64 6.97
N PRO A 5 -18.94 28.77 7.26
CA PRO A 5 -19.72 27.69 7.86
C PRO A 5 -19.74 26.46 6.93
N LEU A 6 -19.32 25.32 7.48
CA LEU A 6 -19.20 24.02 6.81
C LEU A 6 -20.57 23.33 6.64
N THR A 7 -21.53 23.99 6.00
CA THR A 7 -22.87 23.44 5.71
C THR A 7 -23.05 23.02 4.25
N ALA A 8 -22.07 23.26 3.37
CA ALA A 8 -22.11 22.71 2.02
C ALA A 8 -22.07 21.17 2.10
N GLY A 9 -23.16 20.53 1.66
CA GLY A 9 -23.22 19.09 1.46
C GLY A 9 -22.05 18.61 0.59
N PRO A 10 -21.72 17.30 0.60
CA PRO A 10 -20.62 16.77 -0.22
C PRO A 10 -20.82 17.23 -1.66
N ALA A 11 -19.88 18.06 -2.15
CA ALA A 11 -19.95 18.59 -3.50
C ALA A 11 -20.05 17.41 -4.46
N ALA A 12 -21.04 17.46 -5.36
CA ALA A 12 -21.14 16.47 -6.42
C ALA A 12 -19.78 16.36 -7.10
N TRP A 13 -19.25 15.14 -7.17
CA TRP A 13 -17.94 14.93 -7.79
C TRP A 13 -18.00 15.51 -9.20
N PRO A 14 -17.00 16.30 -9.63
CA PRO A 14 -16.98 16.77 -11.01
C PRO A 14 -17.08 15.55 -11.94
N PRO A 15 -17.80 15.64 -13.06
CA PRO A 15 -17.90 14.53 -13.99
C PRO A 15 -16.50 14.04 -14.33
N ALA A 16 -16.28 12.73 -14.21
CA ALA A 16 -14.99 12.16 -14.58
C ALA A 16 -14.78 12.43 -16.07
N ARG A 17 -13.73 13.17 -16.41
CA ARG A 17 -13.24 13.12 -17.78
C ARG A 17 -12.78 11.68 -18.01
N PRO A 18 -13.25 10.99 -19.06
CA PRO A 18 -12.68 9.70 -19.41
C PRO A 18 -11.17 9.86 -19.56
N LEU A 19 -10.41 8.84 -19.14
CA LEU A 19 -9.00 8.75 -19.46
C LEU A 19 -8.90 8.59 -20.98
N GLU A 20 -8.83 9.72 -21.68
CA GLU A 20 -8.59 9.75 -23.11
C GLU A 20 -7.11 9.43 -23.36
N LEU A 21 -6.86 8.55 -24.32
CA LEU A 21 -5.52 8.26 -24.82
C LEU A 21 -5.01 9.47 -25.60
N SER A 22 -4.59 10.50 -24.86
CA SER A 22 -3.96 11.68 -25.46
C SER A 22 -2.61 11.30 -26.08
N LEU A 23 -2.19 12.05 -27.12
CA LEU A 23 -0.87 11.90 -27.73
C LEU A 23 0.27 11.92 -26.69
N GLY A 24 0.14 12.72 -25.63
CA GLY A 24 1.13 12.74 -24.55
C GLY A 24 1.21 11.45 -23.73
N VAL A 25 0.10 10.73 -23.56
CA VAL A 25 0.09 9.42 -22.88
C VAL A 25 0.70 8.36 -23.81
N LEU A 26 0.31 8.36 -25.08
CA LEU A 26 0.89 7.45 -26.09
C LEU A 26 2.40 7.69 -26.24
N GLY A 27 2.83 8.95 -26.27
CA GLY A 27 4.24 9.33 -26.31
C GLY A 27 5.00 8.86 -25.08
N LEU A 28 4.44 9.00 -23.87
CA LEU A 28 5.08 8.49 -22.66
C LEU A 28 5.21 6.96 -22.66
N VAL A 29 4.16 6.24 -23.09
CA VAL A 29 4.21 4.78 -23.22
C VAL A 29 5.25 4.37 -24.27
N ALA A 30 5.31 5.05 -25.41
CA ALA A 30 6.31 4.82 -26.43
C ALA A 30 7.73 5.04 -25.88
N LEU A 31 7.96 6.10 -25.09
CA LEU A 31 9.25 6.33 -24.42
C LEU A 31 9.60 5.21 -23.43
N MET A 32 8.64 4.69 -22.66
CA MET A 32 8.86 3.57 -21.75
C MET A 32 9.22 2.28 -22.50
N VAL A 33 8.53 2.00 -23.62
CA VAL A 33 8.81 0.86 -24.48
C VAL A 33 10.20 0.99 -25.12
N SER A 34 10.52 2.16 -25.68
CA SER A 34 11.85 2.44 -26.24
C SER A 34 12.95 2.32 -25.19
N ASN A 35 12.73 2.82 -23.97
CA ASN A 35 13.67 2.67 -22.86
C ASN A 35 13.92 1.19 -22.52
N ALA A 36 12.86 0.38 -22.44
CA ALA A 36 12.99 -1.05 -22.20
C ALA A 36 13.71 -1.78 -23.34
N ALA A 37 13.39 -1.47 -24.60
CA ALA A 37 14.03 -2.06 -25.77
C ALA A 37 15.53 -1.70 -25.83
N LEU A 38 15.89 -0.44 -25.56
CA LEU A 38 17.28 0.00 -25.50
C LEU A 38 18.03 -0.63 -24.33
N ALA A 39 17.37 -0.82 -23.18
CA ALA A 39 17.98 -1.50 -22.04
C ALA A 39 18.27 -2.98 -22.31
N VAL A 40 17.45 -3.64 -23.14
CA VAL A 40 17.72 -5.00 -23.63
C VAL A 40 18.88 -5.00 -24.63
N ALA A 41 18.88 -4.07 -25.59
CA ALA A 41 19.89 -4.02 -26.65
C ALA A 41 21.28 -3.60 -26.15
N ALA A 42 21.34 -2.70 -25.17
CA ALA A 42 22.59 -2.14 -24.64
C ALA A 42 22.48 -1.91 -23.12
N PRO A 43 22.58 -2.95 -22.27
CA PRO A 43 22.43 -2.83 -20.82
C PRO A 43 23.39 -1.79 -20.21
N HIS A 44 22.84 -0.82 -19.47
CA HIS A 44 23.61 0.26 -18.83
C HIS A 44 22.82 0.83 -17.63
N PRO A 45 23.48 1.31 -16.55
CA PRO A 45 22.81 1.89 -15.37
C PRO A 45 21.98 3.16 -15.61
N VAL A 46 22.00 3.69 -16.84
CA VAL A 46 21.21 4.88 -17.24
C VAL A 46 19.74 4.54 -17.49
N TRP A 47 19.45 3.32 -17.97
CA TRP A 47 18.09 2.90 -18.30
C TRP A 47 17.16 2.71 -17.11
N PRO A 48 17.59 2.16 -15.96
CA PRO A 48 16.77 2.19 -14.75
C PRO A 48 16.52 3.61 -14.26
N ALA A 49 17.49 4.53 -14.40
CA ALA A 49 17.33 5.92 -13.98
C ALA A 49 16.30 6.62 -14.86
N LEU A 50 16.38 6.43 -16.17
CA LEU A 50 15.39 6.91 -17.13
C LEU A 50 14.03 6.24 -16.89
N GLY A 51 13.99 4.95 -16.54
CA GLY A 51 12.79 4.22 -16.16
C GLY A 51 12.09 4.85 -14.94
N LEU A 52 12.85 5.21 -13.91
CA LEU A 52 12.34 5.94 -12.75
C LEU A 52 11.79 7.32 -13.14
N VAL A 53 12.51 8.09 -13.96
CA VAL A 53 12.04 9.40 -14.44
C VAL A 53 10.74 9.25 -15.24
N LEU A 54 10.66 8.29 -16.15
CA LEU A 54 9.46 8.03 -16.95
C LEU A 54 8.28 7.58 -16.08
N PHE A 55 8.53 6.74 -15.06
CA PHE A 55 7.52 6.37 -14.07
C PHE A 55 6.99 7.59 -13.31
N LEU A 56 7.88 8.47 -12.81
CA LEU A 56 7.49 9.69 -12.12
C LEU A 56 6.71 10.64 -13.02
N ALA A 57 7.11 10.79 -14.29
CA ALA A 57 6.36 11.54 -15.30
C ALA A 57 4.97 10.93 -15.52
N GLY A 58 4.86 9.59 -15.56
CA GLY A 58 3.59 8.86 -15.65
C GLY A 58 2.70 9.08 -14.43
N ALA A 59 3.25 9.02 -13.22
CA ALA A 59 2.52 9.31 -12.00
C ALA A 59 2.03 10.77 -11.95
N ALA A 60 2.87 11.73 -12.36
CA ALA A 60 2.50 13.15 -12.46
C ALA A 60 1.42 13.39 -13.52
N ARG A 61 1.50 12.70 -14.66
CA ARG A 61 0.48 12.75 -15.71
C ARG A 61 -0.84 12.16 -15.21
N LEU A 62 -0.80 11.02 -14.52
CA LEU A 62 -1.97 10.40 -13.89
C LEU A 62 -2.61 11.35 -12.87
N PHE A 63 -1.81 12.01 -12.04
CA PHE A 63 -2.29 13.00 -11.08
C PHE A 63 -2.95 14.20 -11.76
N SER A 64 -2.41 14.63 -12.91
CA SER A 64 -2.97 15.74 -13.69
C SER A 64 -4.29 15.36 -14.39
N MET A 65 -4.40 14.14 -14.91
CA MET A 65 -5.58 13.67 -15.66
C MET A 65 -6.71 13.16 -14.76
N ALA A 66 -6.36 12.44 -13.69
CA ALA A 66 -7.30 11.77 -12.80
C ALA A 66 -6.84 11.89 -11.33
N PRO A 67 -6.84 13.11 -10.75
CA PRO A 67 -6.23 13.37 -9.44
C PRO A 67 -6.81 12.52 -8.30
N VAL A 68 -8.12 12.28 -8.31
CA VAL A 68 -8.75 11.40 -7.30
C VAL A 68 -8.26 9.96 -7.46
N ALA A 69 -8.20 9.44 -8.69
CA ALA A 69 -7.68 8.09 -8.93
C ALA A 69 -6.21 8.00 -8.48
N ALA A 70 -5.40 9.00 -8.81
CA ALA A 70 -4.00 9.09 -8.42
C ALA A 70 -3.83 9.05 -6.88
N VAL A 71 -4.64 9.78 -6.13
CA VAL A 71 -4.62 9.74 -4.66
C VAL A 71 -5.03 8.37 -4.12
N MET A 72 -6.08 7.75 -4.69
CA MET A 72 -6.53 6.42 -4.27
C MET A 72 -5.49 5.33 -4.59
N LEU A 73 -4.68 5.54 -5.64
CA LEU A 73 -3.61 4.64 -6.07
C LEU A 73 -2.24 5.02 -5.50
N ALA A 74 -2.12 6.12 -4.76
CA ALA A 74 -0.87 6.59 -4.18
C ALA A 74 -0.11 5.51 -3.38
N PRO A 75 -0.78 4.62 -2.60
CA PRO A 75 -0.10 3.52 -1.94
C PRO A 75 0.70 2.63 -2.92
N PHE A 76 0.11 2.30 -4.07
CA PHE A 76 0.79 1.51 -5.10
C PHE A 76 1.89 2.29 -5.82
N VAL A 77 1.68 3.59 -6.05
CA VAL A 77 2.72 4.47 -6.64
C VAL A 77 3.96 4.50 -5.76
N VAL A 78 3.79 4.66 -4.44
CA VAL A 78 4.90 4.66 -3.46
C VAL A 78 5.66 3.34 -3.51
N VAL A 79 4.93 2.23 -3.55
CA VAL A 79 5.50 0.88 -3.54
C VAL A 79 6.23 0.55 -4.86
N HIS A 80 5.68 0.88 -6.03
CA HIS A 80 6.38 0.66 -7.29
C HIS A 80 7.57 1.63 -7.45
N GLY A 81 7.44 2.86 -6.96
CA GLY A 81 8.53 3.82 -6.92
C GLY A 81 9.71 3.34 -6.07
N SER A 82 9.44 2.70 -4.93
CA SER A 82 10.52 2.13 -4.09
C SER A 82 11.24 0.96 -4.78
N VAL A 83 10.53 0.14 -5.57
CA VAL A 83 11.14 -0.89 -6.41
C VAL A 83 12.02 -0.27 -7.49
N LEU A 84 11.59 0.80 -8.16
CA LEU A 84 12.42 1.46 -9.18
C LEU A 84 13.69 2.10 -8.60
N VAL A 85 13.58 2.73 -7.42
CA VAL A 85 14.76 3.23 -6.69
C VAL A 85 15.69 2.06 -6.31
N SER A 86 15.12 0.93 -5.92
CA SER A 86 15.87 -0.29 -5.63
C SER A 86 16.61 -0.83 -6.86
N LEU A 87 15.93 -0.91 -8.01
CA LEU A 87 16.49 -1.38 -9.27
C LEU A 87 17.59 -0.45 -9.78
N GLN A 88 17.45 0.86 -9.60
CA GLN A 88 18.55 1.80 -9.87
C GLN A 88 19.81 1.45 -9.06
N ALA A 89 19.67 1.14 -7.78
CA ALA A 89 20.80 0.76 -6.94
C ALA A 89 21.38 -0.60 -7.37
N ILE A 90 20.53 -1.61 -7.59
CA ILE A 90 20.94 -2.96 -7.99
C ILE A 90 21.70 -2.91 -9.32
N GLU A 91 21.12 -2.30 -10.35
CA GLU A 91 21.72 -2.24 -11.68
C GLU A 91 22.92 -1.29 -11.75
N GLY A 92 23.08 -0.42 -10.74
CA GLY A 92 24.30 0.34 -10.47
C GLY A 92 25.38 -0.43 -9.71
N GLY A 93 25.15 -1.70 -9.37
CA GLY A 93 26.13 -2.58 -8.72
C GLY A 93 25.91 -2.82 -7.22
N ALA A 94 24.77 -2.46 -6.64
CA ALA A 94 24.51 -2.71 -5.21
C ALA A 94 24.45 -4.21 -4.89
N TYR A 95 24.93 -4.57 -3.70
CA TYR A 95 24.86 -5.94 -3.19
C TYR A 95 23.44 -6.27 -2.69
N MET A 96 22.80 -7.28 -3.29
CA MET A 96 21.51 -7.80 -2.85
C MET A 96 21.74 -8.81 -1.74
N LYS A 97 21.87 -8.30 -0.51
CA LYS A 97 22.22 -9.12 0.67
C LYS A 97 21.37 -10.37 0.80
N GLU A 98 20.05 -10.27 0.67
CA GLU A 98 19.12 -11.40 0.85
C GLU A 98 19.29 -12.48 -0.25
N MET A 99 19.90 -12.13 -1.38
CA MET A 99 20.12 -12.98 -2.55
C MET A 99 21.60 -13.31 -2.81
N GLY A 100 22.51 -12.84 -1.94
CA GLY A 100 23.92 -13.24 -1.98
C GLY A 100 24.74 -12.77 -3.16
N GLN A 101 24.28 -11.77 -3.93
CA GLN A 101 24.92 -11.41 -5.19
C GLN A 101 24.81 -9.93 -5.50
N PHE A 102 25.78 -9.43 -6.28
CA PHE A 102 25.77 -8.06 -6.78
C PHE A 102 24.86 -7.95 -7.99
N GLY A 103 24.15 -6.82 -8.09
CA GLY A 103 23.44 -6.48 -9.31
C GLY A 103 24.40 -6.08 -10.43
N GLN A 104 23.88 -6.15 -11.65
CA GLN A 104 24.56 -5.81 -12.90
C GLN A 104 23.56 -5.08 -13.81
N PRO A 105 24.03 -4.23 -14.74
CA PRO A 105 23.17 -3.57 -15.71
C PRO A 105 22.27 -4.57 -16.46
N SER A 106 20.97 -4.28 -16.53
CA SER A 106 19.97 -5.18 -17.12
C SER A 106 18.79 -4.36 -17.69
N PRO A 107 17.73 -5.01 -18.21
CA PRO A 107 16.49 -4.31 -18.55
C PRO A 107 15.50 -4.20 -17.38
N ALA A 108 15.84 -4.68 -16.17
CA ALA A 108 14.89 -4.84 -15.07
C ALA A 108 14.18 -3.55 -14.67
N GLY A 109 14.88 -2.45 -14.40
CA GLY A 109 14.29 -1.17 -14.04
C GLY A 109 13.44 -0.56 -15.16
N ALA A 110 13.90 -0.67 -16.40
CA ALA A 110 13.17 -0.18 -17.56
C ALA A 110 11.87 -0.98 -17.80
N ALA A 111 11.93 -2.31 -17.71
CA ALA A 111 10.78 -3.20 -17.85
C ALA A 111 9.78 -3.04 -16.68
N PHE A 112 10.27 -2.82 -15.46
CA PHE A 112 9.41 -2.60 -14.30
C PHE A 112 8.60 -1.31 -14.43
N ALA A 113 9.19 -0.24 -14.98
CA ALA A 113 8.46 1.01 -15.22
C ALA A 113 7.27 0.80 -16.17
N LEU A 114 7.46 -0.02 -17.22
CA LEU A 114 6.38 -0.41 -18.14
C LEU A 114 5.30 -1.27 -17.45
N CYS A 115 5.71 -2.26 -16.65
CA CYS A 115 4.79 -3.11 -15.88
C CYS A 115 3.96 -2.29 -14.88
N SER A 116 4.63 -1.36 -14.19
CA SER A 116 4.00 -0.42 -13.26
C SER A 116 2.98 0.48 -13.97
N ALA A 117 3.32 0.99 -15.15
CA ALA A 117 2.43 1.81 -15.96
C ALA A 117 1.21 1.03 -16.44
N LEU A 118 1.38 -0.24 -16.82
CA LEU A 118 0.28 -1.13 -17.20
C LEU A 118 -0.69 -1.35 -16.03
N PHE A 119 -0.18 -1.70 -14.85
CA PHE A 119 -0.98 -1.90 -13.66
C PHE A 119 -1.72 -0.61 -13.22
N LEU A 120 -0.97 0.47 -13.01
CA LEU A 120 -1.53 1.76 -12.54
C LEU A 120 -2.46 2.39 -13.57
N GLY A 121 -2.12 2.31 -14.86
CA GLY A 121 -2.93 2.80 -15.96
C GLY A 121 -4.26 2.07 -16.04
N THR A 122 -4.25 0.74 -15.91
CA THR A 122 -5.47 -0.08 -15.93
C THR A 122 -6.35 0.16 -14.69
N ALA A 123 -5.73 0.32 -13.52
CA ALA A 123 -6.44 0.68 -12.30
C ALA A 123 -7.10 2.06 -12.40
N ALA A 124 -6.38 3.07 -12.89
CA ALA A 124 -6.90 4.41 -13.08
C ALA A 124 -8.01 4.44 -14.15
N PHE A 125 -7.83 3.72 -15.25
CA PHE A 125 -8.84 3.57 -16.29
C PHE A 125 -10.13 2.96 -15.72
N THR A 126 -10.01 1.85 -14.98
CA THR A 126 -11.15 1.19 -14.36
C THR A 126 -11.86 2.11 -13.37
N PHE A 127 -11.11 2.77 -12.49
CA PHE A 127 -11.64 3.73 -11.52
C PHE A 127 -12.45 4.85 -12.20
N THR A 128 -11.88 5.47 -13.24
CA THR A 128 -12.51 6.60 -13.95
C THR A 128 -13.71 6.17 -14.76
N ARG A 129 -13.68 4.99 -15.39
CA ARG A 129 -14.82 4.40 -16.11
C ARG A 129 -16.00 4.12 -15.20
N LEU A 130 -15.75 3.54 -14.03
CA LEU A 130 -16.79 3.30 -13.02
C LEU A 130 -17.38 4.60 -12.46
N ARG A 131 -16.59 5.67 -12.42
CA ARG A 131 -17.05 7.01 -12.02
C ARG A 131 -17.88 7.71 -13.11
N GLY A 132 -17.54 7.53 -14.39
CA GLY A 132 -18.20 8.18 -15.53
C GLY A 132 -19.60 7.65 -15.87
N ARG A 133 -19.93 6.42 -15.47
CA ARG A 133 -21.31 5.91 -15.56
C ARG A 133 -22.18 6.75 -14.63
N ARG A 134 -23.11 7.54 -15.19
CA ARG A 134 -24.10 8.38 -14.46
C ARG A 134 -24.57 7.61 -13.23
N GLN A 135 -24.03 7.96 -12.08
CA GLN A 135 -24.40 7.26 -10.87
C GLN A 135 -25.83 7.70 -10.56
N PRO A 136 -26.76 6.76 -10.28
CA PRO A 136 -27.90 7.12 -9.46
C PRO A 136 -27.27 7.75 -8.22
N GLN A 137 -27.55 9.05 -8.05
CA GLN A 137 -27.21 9.88 -6.91
C GLN A 137 -27.18 8.94 -5.71
N VAL A 138 -25.97 8.64 -5.16
CA VAL A 138 -25.82 7.72 -4.03
C VAL A 138 -26.93 8.10 -3.09
N SER A 139 -27.92 7.19 -2.98
CA SER A 139 -29.20 7.41 -2.34
C SER A 139 -28.91 8.23 -1.11
N THR A 140 -29.35 9.50 -1.18
CA THR A 140 -29.10 10.62 -0.27
C THR A 140 -28.04 10.34 0.78
N PRO A 141 -26.95 11.15 0.94
CA PRO A 141 -26.19 11.07 2.19
C PRO A 141 -27.24 10.98 3.27
N ILE A 142 -27.28 9.89 4.06
CA ILE A 142 -28.16 9.88 5.22
C ILE A 142 -27.74 11.18 5.85
N ALA A 143 -28.61 12.19 5.79
CA ALA A 143 -28.27 13.52 6.23
C ALA A 143 -28.28 13.31 7.73
N MET A 144 -27.16 12.75 8.21
CA MET A 144 -27.14 12.05 9.48
C MET A 144 -27.46 13.17 10.43
N ALA A 145 -28.59 13.00 11.11
CA ALA A 145 -28.96 13.93 12.15
C ALA A 145 -27.72 14.11 13.03
N ARG A 146 -27.53 15.33 13.52
CA ARG A 146 -26.30 15.73 14.23
C ARG A 146 -25.90 14.71 15.31
N GLY A 147 -26.87 14.09 15.97
CA GLY A 147 -26.72 13.01 16.96
C GLY A 147 -25.99 11.75 16.44
N PRO A 148 -26.58 10.97 15.52
CA PRO A 148 -25.91 9.80 14.93
C PRO A 148 -24.50 10.06 14.40
N ARG A 149 -24.26 11.25 13.82
CA ARG A 149 -22.94 11.64 13.30
C ARG A 149 -21.93 11.87 14.41
N LEU A 150 -22.35 12.56 15.48
CA LEU A 150 -21.55 12.75 16.69
C LEU A 150 -21.19 11.42 17.33
N LEU A 151 -22.17 10.52 17.48
CA LEU A 151 -21.96 9.20 18.06
C LEU A 151 -20.91 8.42 17.27
N LEU A 152 -21.06 8.36 15.94
CA LEU A 152 -20.10 7.64 15.09
C LEU A 152 -18.69 8.25 15.15
N CYS A 153 -18.58 9.59 15.10
CA CYS A 153 -17.30 10.28 15.24
C CYS A 153 -16.65 10.01 16.60
N ALA A 154 -17.45 10.01 17.67
CA ALA A 154 -17.00 9.72 19.03
C ALA A 154 -16.56 8.27 19.19
N SER A 155 -17.30 7.31 18.63
CA SER A 155 -16.95 5.89 18.65
C SER A 155 -15.65 5.62 17.90
N VAL A 156 -15.45 6.22 16.72
CA VAL A 156 -14.19 6.07 15.97
C VAL A 156 -13.03 6.72 16.71
N LEU A 157 -13.20 7.94 17.22
CA LEU A 157 -12.15 8.63 17.97
C LEU A 157 -11.78 7.87 19.25
N GLY A 158 -12.77 7.48 20.04
CA GLY A 158 -12.58 6.73 21.28
C GLY A 158 -11.96 5.36 21.04
N GLY A 159 -12.42 4.63 20.01
CA GLY A 159 -11.84 3.35 19.61
C GLY A 159 -10.39 3.50 19.15
N ALA A 160 -10.07 4.49 18.31
CA ALA A 160 -8.70 4.75 17.89
C ALA A 160 -7.81 5.19 19.06
N ALA A 161 -8.31 6.02 19.97
CA ALA A 161 -7.59 6.43 21.18
C ALA A 161 -7.30 5.22 22.10
N LEU A 162 -8.27 4.31 22.25
CA LEU A 162 -8.10 3.06 23.00
C LEU A 162 -7.04 2.16 22.36
N VAL A 163 -7.00 2.07 21.02
CA VAL A 163 -5.95 1.33 20.30
C VAL A 163 -4.58 1.94 20.58
N VAL A 164 -4.44 3.26 20.51
CA VAL A 164 -3.17 3.94 20.85
C VAL A 164 -2.77 3.67 22.29
N ALA A 165 -3.70 3.82 23.24
CA ALA A 165 -3.46 3.58 24.65
C ALA A 165 -3.07 2.13 24.92
N TRP A 166 -3.75 1.16 24.29
CA TRP A 166 -3.43 -0.27 24.40
C TRP A 166 -2.02 -0.57 23.89
N LEU A 167 -1.69 -0.10 22.68
CA LEU A 167 -0.37 -0.31 22.09
C LEU A 167 0.73 0.39 22.91
N ALA A 168 0.47 1.60 23.42
CA ALA A 168 1.40 2.31 24.29
C ALA A 168 1.62 1.57 25.61
N PHE A 169 0.54 1.10 26.26
CA PHE A 169 0.61 0.30 27.48
C PHE A 169 1.38 -1.00 27.25
N LYS A 170 1.12 -1.70 26.15
CA LYS A 170 1.83 -2.94 25.79
C LYS A 170 3.31 -2.69 25.54
N GLY A 171 3.67 -1.64 24.81
CA GLY A 171 5.05 -1.27 24.60
C GLY A 171 5.75 -0.80 25.87
N ALA A 172 5.06 -0.11 26.78
CA ALA A 172 5.59 0.26 28.08
C ALA A 172 5.84 -0.96 28.99
N ARG A 173 4.96 -1.96 28.95
CA ARG A 173 5.06 -3.18 29.77
C ARG A 173 6.07 -4.19 29.23
N ALA A 174 6.09 -4.42 27.92
CA ALA A 174 6.91 -5.45 27.28
C ALA A 174 8.20 -4.89 26.64
N GLY A 175 8.36 -3.57 26.63
CA GLY A 175 9.42 -2.88 25.90
C GLY A 175 9.03 -2.61 24.45
N PHE A 176 9.37 -1.41 23.96
CA PHE A 176 9.25 -1.09 22.54
C PHE A 176 10.46 -1.67 21.78
N PRO A 177 10.25 -2.46 20.70
CA PRO A 177 11.34 -2.99 19.88
C PRO A 177 12.37 -1.94 19.46
N LEU A 178 11.93 -0.76 19.03
CA LEU A 178 12.84 0.30 18.61
C LEU A 178 13.72 0.85 19.74
N LEU A 179 13.18 0.95 20.95
CA LEU A 179 13.89 1.51 22.11
C LEU A 179 14.77 0.48 22.81
N THR A 180 14.35 -0.79 22.80
CA THR A 180 15.07 -1.89 23.43
C THR A 180 16.10 -2.53 22.50
N GLY A 181 16.09 -2.19 21.21
CA GLY A 181 16.90 -2.86 20.19
C GLY A 181 16.47 -4.30 19.91
N THR A 182 15.31 -4.72 20.44
CA THR A 182 14.78 -6.08 20.23
C THR A 182 14.35 -6.23 18.78
N ASP A 183 14.70 -7.37 18.17
CA ASP A 183 14.16 -7.70 16.85
C ASP A 183 12.63 -7.75 16.89
N ARG A 184 11.99 -7.05 15.94
CA ARG A 184 10.54 -6.91 15.92
C ARG A 184 9.82 -8.24 15.69
N PHE A 185 10.44 -9.21 15.03
CA PHE A 185 9.86 -10.54 14.83
C PHE A 185 9.99 -11.36 16.10
N ALA A 186 11.11 -11.26 16.81
CA ALA A 186 11.26 -11.81 18.16
C ALA A 186 10.19 -11.26 19.11
N PHE A 187 9.95 -9.94 19.10
CA PHE A 187 8.86 -9.33 19.87
C PHE A 187 7.49 -9.91 19.50
N ARG A 188 7.21 -10.07 18.20
CA ARG A 188 5.94 -10.62 17.72
C ARG A 188 5.72 -12.08 18.11
N ALA A 189 6.80 -12.87 18.15
CA ALA A 189 6.75 -14.28 18.50
C ALA A 189 6.64 -14.49 20.02
N ALA A 190 7.37 -13.70 20.82
CA ALA A 190 7.52 -13.96 22.25
C ALA A 190 6.63 -13.09 23.15
N SER A 191 6.24 -11.89 22.70
CA SER A 191 5.66 -10.86 23.59
C SER A 191 4.38 -10.23 23.07
N ALA A 192 4.09 -10.31 21.78
CA ALA A 192 2.88 -9.75 21.20
C ALA A 192 1.71 -10.73 21.33
N ASP A 193 0.66 -10.31 22.04
CA ASP A 193 -0.60 -11.02 22.04
C ASP A 193 -1.37 -10.83 20.73
N VAL A 194 -2.35 -11.70 20.48
CA VAL A 194 -3.19 -11.71 19.27
C VAL A 194 -3.87 -10.37 19.02
N ILE A 195 -4.28 -9.64 20.05
CA ILE A 195 -4.94 -8.33 19.88
C ILE A 195 -3.92 -7.31 19.38
N THR A 196 -2.76 -7.23 20.03
CA THR A 196 -1.66 -6.35 19.64
C THR A 196 -1.23 -6.59 18.19
N LEU A 197 -1.07 -7.85 17.78
CA LEU A 197 -0.74 -8.21 16.39
C LEU A 197 -1.81 -7.75 15.40
N ASN A 198 -3.09 -8.01 15.69
CA ASN A 198 -4.18 -7.61 14.80
C ASN A 198 -4.30 -6.09 14.67
N LEU A 199 -4.10 -5.33 15.75
CA LEU A 199 -4.10 -3.86 15.72
C LEU A 199 -2.93 -3.29 14.91
N LEU A 200 -1.77 -3.95 14.96
CA LEU A 200 -0.62 -3.63 14.12
C LEU A 200 -0.76 -4.12 12.68
N ILE A 201 -1.66 -5.05 12.37
CA ILE A 201 -1.93 -5.51 11.00
C ILE A 201 -2.97 -4.60 10.33
N LEU A 202 -4.03 -4.21 11.05
CA LEU A 202 -5.16 -3.43 10.53
C LEU A 202 -4.87 -1.93 10.35
N LYS A 203 -3.61 -1.50 10.36
CA LYS A 203 -3.20 -0.09 10.34
C LYS A 203 -3.81 0.73 9.19
N TYR A 204 -3.92 0.17 8.00
CA TYR A 204 -4.48 0.87 6.84
C TYR A 204 -6.00 1.04 6.95
N VAL A 205 -6.67 0.05 7.54
CA VAL A 205 -8.11 0.10 7.84
C VAL A 205 -8.37 1.17 8.90
N LEU A 206 -7.61 1.13 9.99
CA LEU A 206 -7.70 2.14 11.06
C LEU A 206 -7.43 3.54 10.51
N ALA A 207 -6.37 3.72 9.73
CA ALA A 207 -6.03 4.99 9.09
C ALA A 207 -7.18 5.51 8.19
N ALA A 208 -7.76 4.65 7.35
CA ALA A 208 -8.84 5.02 6.45
C ALA A 208 -10.12 5.44 7.21
N VAL A 209 -10.49 4.69 8.25
CA VAL A 209 -11.66 4.95 9.09
C VAL A 209 -11.48 6.24 9.90
N THR A 210 -10.33 6.40 10.58
CA THR A 210 -10.01 7.61 11.35
C THR A 210 -9.93 8.84 10.44
N GLY A 211 -9.30 8.73 9.26
CA GLY A 211 -9.22 9.82 8.28
C GLY A 211 -10.60 10.23 7.77
N THR A 212 -11.47 9.27 7.49
CA THR A 212 -12.85 9.54 7.07
C THR A 212 -13.61 10.26 8.18
N SER A 213 -13.52 9.76 9.40
CA SER A 213 -14.15 10.42 10.56
C SER A 213 -13.62 11.84 10.80
N ALA A 214 -12.32 12.08 10.59
CA ALA A 214 -11.70 13.40 10.72
C ALA A 214 -12.25 14.43 9.71
N VAL A 215 -12.44 14.02 8.45
CA VAL A 215 -13.01 14.87 7.38
C VAL A 215 -14.45 15.26 7.71
N PHE A 216 -15.23 14.30 8.19
CA PHE A 216 -16.64 14.48 8.52
C PHE A 216 -16.87 14.80 10.00
N ALA A 217 -15.85 15.22 10.73
CA ALA A 217 -15.98 15.62 12.12
C ALA A 217 -16.94 16.84 12.27
N PRO A 218 -17.70 16.92 13.37
CA PRO A 218 -18.72 17.96 13.57
C PRO A 218 -18.14 19.35 13.85
N GLY A 219 -16.84 19.45 14.16
CA GLY A 219 -16.17 20.72 14.45
C GLY A 219 -14.64 20.62 14.37
N PRO A 220 -13.95 21.78 14.40
CA PRO A 220 -12.50 21.83 14.27
C PRO A 220 -11.76 21.11 15.41
N TRP A 221 -12.29 21.16 16.63
CA TRP A 221 -11.74 20.44 17.79
C TRP A 221 -11.75 18.93 17.59
N TRP A 222 -12.90 18.37 17.21
CA TRP A 222 -13.04 16.94 16.89
C TRP A 222 -12.07 16.52 15.78
N ARG A 223 -11.93 17.34 14.74
CA ARG A 223 -10.97 17.07 13.66
C ARG A 223 -9.52 17.06 14.17
N ARG A 224 -9.12 18.06 14.98
CA ARG A 224 -7.79 18.10 15.62
C ARG A 224 -7.55 16.87 16.50
N ALA A 225 -8.56 16.42 17.24
CA ALA A 225 -8.45 15.22 18.06
C ALA A 225 -8.18 13.96 17.21
N HIS A 226 -8.84 13.82 16.06
CA HIS A 226 -8.53 12.71 15.14
C HIS A 226 -7.10 12.80 14.59
N HIS A 227 -6.63 13.99 14.22
CA HIS A 227 -5.24 14.19 13.81
C HIS A 227 -4.25 13.82 14.92
N ALA A 228 -4.52 14.21 16.16
CA ALA A 228 -3.69 13.90 17.31
C ALA A 228 -3.65 12.38 17.59
N VAL A 229 -4.80 11.71 17.58
CA VAL A 229 -4.89 10.26 17.79
C VAL A 229 -4.19 9.50 16.67
N PHE A 230 -4.36 9.91 15.40
CA PHE A 230 -3.63 9.29 14.29
C PHE A 230 -2.11 9.52 14.39
N GLY A 231 -1.68 10.73 14.77
CA GLY A 231 -0.27 11.03 15.04
C GLY A 231 0.30 10.15 16.15
N GLY A 232 -0.45 9.97 17.24
CA GLY A 232 -0.10 9.05 18.32
C GLY A 232 -0.03 7.60 17.85
N TYR A 233 -0.96 7.16 17.01
CA TYR A 233 -0.94 5.82 16.43
C TYR A 233 0.29 5.58 15.54
N VAL A 234 0.65 6.54 14.69
CA VAL A 234 1.86 6.49 13.87
C VAL A 234 3.11 6.42 14.75
N MET A 235 3.20 7.27 15.77
CA MET A 235 4.33 7.30 16.70
C MET A 235 4.50 5.96 17.41
N VAL A 236 3.43 5.41 17.99
CA VAL A 236 3.48 4.12 18.68
C VAL A 236 3.81 2.99 17.71
N SER A 237 3.23 2.99 16.50
CA SER A 237 3.56 1.99 15.47
C SER A 237 5.03 2.03 15.05
N PHE A 238 5.61 3.23 14.96
CA PHE A 238 7.04 3.42 14.70
C PHE A 238 7.91 2.83 15.82
N LEU A 239 7.53 3.03 17.09
CA LEU A 239 8.22 2.42 18.23
C LEU A 239 8.16 0.87 18.23
N PHE A 240 7.12 0.29 17.61
CA PHE A 240 7.03 -1.16 17.36
C PHE A 240 7.86 -1.66 16.18
N GLY A 241 8.68 -0.81 15.56
CA GLY A 241 9.57 -1.20 14.47
C GLY A 241 8.87 -1.42 13.13
N ASP A 242 7.72 -0.77 12.92
CA ASP A 242 7.13 -0.69 11.58
C ASP A 242 8.06 0.07 10.62
N LYS A 243 8.19 -0.45 9.39
CA LYS A 243 9.05 0.15 8.37
C LYS A 243 8.49 1.52 7.97
N PHE A 244 9.35 2.45 7.59
CA PHE A 244 8.97 3.76 7.06
C PHE A 244 7.86 3.68 5.98
N PHE A 245 8.01 2.78 5.01
CA PHE A 245 7.01 2.58 3.95
C PHE A 245 5.64 2.17 4.49
N ILE A 246 5.58 1.36 5.54
CA ILE A 246 4.32 0.94 6.16
C ILE A 246 3.61 2.16 6.78
N VAL A 247 4.35 3.05 7.43
CA VAL A 247 3.82 4.30 7.99
C VAL A 247 3.37 5.25 6.88
N LEU A 248 4.16 5.40 5.83
CA LEU A 248 3.82 6.23 4.66
C LEU A 248 2.52 5.75 3.99
N MET A 249 2.36 4.44 3.83
CA MET A 249 1.13 3.84 3.30
C MET A 249 -0.08 4.14 4.20
N ALA A 250 0.07 4.01 5.52
CA ALA A 250 -1.01 4.37 6.46
C ALA A 250 -1.36 5.87 6.36
N ALA A 251 -0.37 6.75 6.21
CA ALA A 251 -0.61 8.17 5.98
C ALA A 251 -1.36 8.43 4.67
N CYS A 252 -1.07 7.69 3.59
CA CYS A 252 -1.86 7.76 2.35
C CYS A 252 -3.33 7.41 2.60
N PHE A 253 -3.63 6.29 3.27
CA PHE A 253 -5.01 5.89 3.59
C PHE A 253 -5.73 6.91 4.47
N TYR A 254 -5.04 7.51 5.44
CA TYR A 254 -5.59 8.59 6.27
C TYR A 254 -5.90 9.86 5.45
N ALA A 255 -5.05 10.18 4.48
CA ALA A 255 -5.16 11.41 3.68
C ALA A 255 -6.20 11.30 2.54
N MET A 256 -6.40 10.11 1.95
CA MET A 256 -7.39 9.84 0.89
C MET A 256 -8.74 10.57 1.07
N PRO A 257 -9.46 10.45 2.21
CA PRO A 257 -10.77 11.07 2.37
C PRO A 257 -10.74 12.61 2.29
N PHE A 258 -9.62 13.26 2.65
CA PHE A 258 -9.48 14.72 2.56
C PHE A 258 -9.43 15.21 1.12
N PHE A 259 -8.93 14.37 0.22
CA PHE A 259 -8.83 14.66 -1.21
C PHE A 259 -10.09 14.24 -1.97
N VAL A 260 -10.68 13.11 -1.57
CA VAL A 260 -11.91 12.57 -2.16
C VAL A 260 -13.13 13.47 -1.87
N SER A 261 -13.22 14.04 -0.65
CA SER A 261 -14.33 14.91 -0.25
C SER A 261 -14.32 16.28 -0.91
N ARG A 262 -13.14 16.77 -1.35
CA ARG A 262 -12.97 18.11 -1.95
C ARG A 262 -12.00 18.06 -3.14
N PRO A 263 -12.41 17.43 -4.25
CA PRO A 263 -11.52 17.23 -5.39
C PRO A 263 -11.10 18.55 -6.05
N ALA A 264 -11.91 19.61 -5.97
CA ALA A 264 -11.59 20.92 -6.55
C ALA A 264 -10.40 21.60 -5.85
N GLU A 265 -10.21 21.36 -4.55
CA GLU A 265 -9.11 21.95 -3.77
C GLU A 265 -7.85 21.06 -3.78
N LEU A 266 -7.89 19.91 -4.44
CA LEU A 266 -6.90 18.84 -4.30
C LEU A 266 -5.49 19.31 -4.65
N VAL A 267 -5.31 19.99 -5.79
CA VAL A 267 -3.99 20.47 -6.23
C VAL A 267 -3.42 21.49 -5.24
N ALA A 268 -4.24 22.44 -4.78
CA ALA A 268 -3.82 23.43 -3.80
C ALA A 268 -3.43 22.77 -2.46
N ARG A 269 -4.19 21.76 -2.01
CA ARG A 269 -3.91 21.02 -0.78
C ARG A 269 -2.65 20.18 -0.87
N VAL A 270 -2.42 19.50 -1.99
CA VAL A 270 -1.18 18.74 -2.21
C VAL A 270 0.02 19.68 -2.22
N ARG A 271 -0.07 20.82 -2.91
CA ARG A 271 1.00 21.85 -2.88
C ARG A 271 1.24 22.40 -1.47
N ALA A 272 0.20 22.67 -0.70
CA ALA A 272 0.32 23.14 0.68
C ALA A 272 0.89 22.06 1.62
N ALA A 273 0.61 20.79 1.37
CA ALA A 273 1.13 19.66 2.16
C ALA A 273 2.54 19.23 1.75
N ALA A 274 3.00 19.58 0.55
CA ALA A 274 4.29 19.14 0.01
C ALA A 274 5.49 19.54 0.90
N PRO A 275 5.61 20.77 1.44
CA PRO A 275 6.72 21.12 2.33
C PRO A 275 6.74 20.28 3.60
N LEU A 276 5.58 20.01 4.19
CA LEU A 276 5.46 19.17 5.37
C LEU A 276 5.84 17.71 5.05
N ALA A 277 5.37 17.18 3.92
CA ALA A 277 5.72 15.84 3.47
C ALA A 277 7.23 15.71 3.21
N LEU A 278 7.85 16.71 2.58
CA LEU A 278 9.30 16.77 2.36
C LEU A 278 10.07 16.84 3.68
N LEU A 279 9.61 17.64 4.64
CA LEU A 279 10.21 17.71 5.98
C LEU A 279 10.12 16.36 6.69
N MET A 280 8.94 15.74 6.71
CA MET A 280 8.75 14.42 7.32
C MET A 280 9.61 13.35 6.66
N PHE A 281 9.72 13.38 5.33
CA PHE A 281 10.60 12.49 4.57
C PHE A 281 12.07 12.74 4.92
N GLY A 282 12.50 13.99 5.02
CA GLY A 282 13.85 14.37 5.44
C GLY A 282 14.17 13.88 6.85
N CYS A 283 13.27 14.10 7.83
CA CYS A 283 13.43 13.59 9.19
C CYS A 283 13.51 12.06 9.24
N ALA A 284 12.62 11.37 8.52
CA ALA A 284 12.64 9.91 8.47
C ALA A 284 13.90 9.37 7.79
N SER A 285 14.39 10.04 6.76
CA SER A 285 15.65 9.72 6.08
C SER A 285 16.84 9.93 7.02
N ALA A 286 16.86 11.01 7.80
CA ALA A 286 17.90 11.28 8.79
C ALA A 286 17.90 10.24 9.92
N VAL A 287 16.72 9.86 10.45
CA VAL A 287 16.59 8.79 11.44
C VAL A 287 17.04 7.45 10.86
N THR A 288 16.67 7.16 9.61
CA THR A 288 17.12 5.94 8.91
C THR A 288 18.65 5.95 8.79
N LEU A 289 19.25 7.04 8.33
CA LEU A 289 20.70 7.18 8.24
C LEU A 289 21.38 6.96 9.61
N PHE A 290 20.83 7.53 10.68
CA PHE A 290 21.34 7.36 12.04
C PHE A 290 21.25 5.90 12.55
N ILE A 291 20.14 5.21 12.29
CA ILE A 291 20.00 3.79 12.67
C ILE A 291 21.02 2.94 11.88
N TYR A 292 21.15 3.19 10.58
CA TYR A 292 22.06 2.42 9.72
C TYR A 292 23.53 2.76 9.91
N SER A 293 23.86 3.92 10.52
CA SER A 293 25.22 4.23 10.97
C SER A 293 25.60 3.53 12.27
N GLY A 294 24.81 2.57 12.74
CA GLY A 294 25.03 1.91 14.01
C GLY A 294 24.92 2.90 15.17
N TYR A 295 23.94 3.80 15.10
CA TYR A 295 23.75 4.87 16.08
C TYR A 295 24.97 5.82 16.18
N GLY A 296 25.63 6.06 15.04
CA GLY A 296 26.81 6.93 14.92
C GLY A 296 28.16 6.23 15.09
N GLN A 297 28.18 4.91 15.26
CA GLN A 297 29.42 4.14 15.45
C GLN A 297 30.16 3.83 14.14
N LEU A 298 29.46 3.79 13.02
CA LEU A 298 30.01 3.42 11.72
C LEU A 298 30.40 4.65 10.91
N GLY A 299 31.46 4.51 10.10
CA GLY A 299 31.86 5.54 9.14
C GLY A 299 30.82 5.76 8.04
N ALA A 300 30.92 6.89 7.34
CA ALA A 300 29.99 7.24 6.26
C ALA A 300 29.93 6.17 5.15
N ALA A 301 31.08 5.61 4.75
CA ALA A 301 31.14 4.57 3.72
C ALA A 301 30.37 3.29 4.13
N GLN A 302 30.62 2.78 5.34
CA GLN A 302 29.93 1.59 5.86
C GLN A 302 28.42 1.84 6.05
N THR A 303 28.05 3.06 6.45
CA THR A 303 26.65 3.47 6.58
C THR A 303 25.95 3.45 5.23
N LEU A 304 26.58 4.05 4.21
CA LEU A 304 26.05 4.10 2.85
C LEU A 304 25.98 2.71 2.22
N GLU A 305 26.95 1.85 2.47
CA GLU A 305 26.94 0.45 2.04
C GLU A 305 25.74 -0.29 2.63
N ARG A 306 25.54 -0.26 3.95
CA ARG A 306 24.39 -0.90 4.61
C ARG A 306 23.05 -0.34 4.13
N LEU A 307 22.99 0.96 3.88
CA LEU A 307 21.79 1.62 3.38
C LEU A 307 21.52 1.23 1.91
N GLY A 308 22.57 1.10 1.10
CA GLY A 308 22.52 0.56 -0.26
C GLY A 308 22.02 -0.87 -0.31
N GLU A 309 22.56 -1.77 0.53
CA GLU A 309 22.06 -3.14 0.70
C GLU A 309 20.56 -3.16 1.03
N ARG A 310 20.11 -2.24 1.87
CA ARG A 310 18.70 -2.16 2.26
C ARG A 310 17.81 -1.65 1.13
N ILE A 311 18.27 -0.63 0.40
CA ILE A 311 17.56 -0.10 -0.77
C ILE A 311 17.42 -1.21 -1.82
N ALA A 312 18.47 -1.98 -2.08
CA ALA A 312 18.45 -3.12 -3.02
C ALA A 312 17.44 -4.23 -2.64
N GLY A 313 17.07 -4.35 -1.37
CA GLY A 313 16.14 -5.40 -0.93
C GLY A 313 14.71 -5.32 -1.48
N GLN A 314 14.26 -4.18 -2.02
CA GLN A 314 12.88 -4.04 -2.52
C GLN A 314 12.68 -4.58 -3.95
N GLY A 315 13.67 -4.45 -4.83
CA GLY A 315 13.58 -4.82 -6.25
C GLY A 315 14.32 -6.11 -6.62
N GLN A 316 15.05 -6.71 -5.69
CA GLN A 316 15.91 -7.88 -5.95
C GLN A 316 15.18 -9.07 -6.59
N LEU A 317 13.93 -9.35 -6.19
CA LEU A 317 13.20 -10.49 -6.75
C LEU A 317 12.81 -10.27 -8.21
N TRP A 318 12.36 -9.05 -8.52
CA TRP A 318 12.06 -8.66 -9.90
C TRP A 318 13.33 -8.69 -10.76
N TYR A 319 14.45 -8.16 -10.25
CA TYR A 319 15.73 -8.21 -10.94
C TYR A 319 16.13 -9.64 -11.31
N LEU A 320 16.05 -10.58 -10.37
CA LEU A 320 16.37 -11.98 -10.62
C LEU A 320 15.39 -12.65 -11.58
N ALA A 321 14.10 -12.36 -11.46
CA ALA A 321 13.10 -12.87 -12.39
C ALA A 321 13.34 -12.39 -13.83
N VAL A 322 13.68 -11.11 -14.02
CA VAL A 322 14.03 -10.58 -15.34
C VAL A 322 15.31 -11.21 -15.86
N ARG A 323 16.34 -11.38 -15.03
CA ARG A 323 17.59 -11.99 -15.47
C ARG A 323 17.39 -13.45 -15.93
N ASP A 324 16.62 -14.24 -15.18
CA ASP A 324 16.60 -15.70 -15.34
C ASP A 324 15.33 -16.24 -16.01
N ALA A 325 14.27 -15.44 -16.12
CA ALA A 325 12.96 -15.85 -16.66
C ALA A 325 12.37 -14.86 -17.69
N SER A 326 13.21 -14.08 -18.39
CA SER A 326 12.78 -13.18 -19.47
C SER A 326 12.39 -13.90 -20.75
N VAL A 327 11.24 -14.59 -20.70
CA VAL A 327 10.61 -15.22 -21.88
C VAL A 327 9.26 -14.58 -22.16
N LEU A 328 8.88 -14.49 -23.44
CA LEU A 328 7.60 -13.90 -23.83
C LEU A 328 6.42 -14.74 -23.33
N PHE A 329 6.51 -16.06 -23.49
CA PHE A 329 5.51 -17.02 -23.05
C PHE A 329 6.16 -18.07 -22.15
N ASN A 330 5.59 -18.28 -20.97
CA ASN A 330 5.86 -19.44 -20.12
C ASN A 330 4.53 -20.00 -19.61
N LEU A 331 4.51 -21.27 -19.21
CA LEU A 331 3.38 -21.84 -18.49
C LEU A 331 3.87 -22.91 -17.52
N ASP A 332 4.28 -22.47 -16.33
CA ASP A 332 4.64 -23.36 -15.23
C ASP A 332 3.38 -23.92 -14.56
N THR A 333 2.82 -24.96 -15.19
CA THR A 333 1.60 -25.62 -14.70
C THR A 333 1.73 -26.15 -13.28
N HIS A 334 2.95 -26.52 -12.85
CA HIS A 334 3.20 -27.04 -11.51
C HIS A 334 3.05 -25.94 -10.45
N HIS A 335 3.77 -24.82 -10.60
CA HIS A 335 3.66 -23.71 -9.66
C HIS A 335 2.29 -23.04 -9.69
N ILE A 336 1.62 -22.98 -10.85
CA ILE A 336 0.24 -22.51 -10.95
C ILE A 336 -0.70 -23.40 -10.13
N ALA A 337 -0.61 -24.72 -10.31
CA ALA A 337 -1.45 -25.67 -9.58
C ALA A 337 -1.22 -25.58 -8.06
N LEU A 338 0.03 -25.47 -7.61
CA LEU A 338 0.34 -25.29 -6.19
C LEU A 338 -0.21 -23.97 -5.64
N ASN A 339 -0.12 -22.86 -6.39
CA ASN A 339 -0.67 -21.57 -5.95
C ASN A 339 -2.21 -21.63 -5.83
N LEU A 340 -2.88 -22.37 -6.70
CA LEU A 340 -4.32 -22.63 -6.60
C LEU A 340 -4.67 -23.54 -5.41
N GLN A 341 -3.89 -24.60 -5.16
CA GLN A 341 -4.08 -25.48 -4.01
C GLN A 341 -3.89 -24.74 -2.68
N ASN A 342 -2.99 -23.75 -2.64
CA ASN A 342 -2.76 -22.89 -1.48
C ASN A 342 -4.02 -22.11 -1.02
N LEU A 343 -5.02 -21.92 -1.91
CA LEU A 343 -6.27 -21.25 -1.54
C LEU A 343 -7.09 -22.02 -0.50
N VAL A 344 -6.96 -23.34 -0.47
CA VAL A 344 -7.70 -24.25 0.41
C VAL A 344 -6.83 -24.88 1.50
N ALA A 345 -5.51 -24.68 1.45
CA ALA A 345 -4.56 -25.20 2.42
C ALA A 345 -4.76 -24.62 3.83
N ARG A 346 -4.35 -25.37 4.86
CA ARG A 346 -4.50 -24.99 6.28
C ARG A 346 -3.27 -25.42 7.10
N PRO A 347 -2.41 -24.49 7.57
CA PRO A 347 -2.39 -23.04 7.29
C PRO A 347 -1.86 -22.72 5.88
N PRO A 348 -2.39 -21.70 5.16
CA PRO A 348 -1.85 -21.28 3.86
C PRO A 348 -0.40 -20.77 3.91
N ALA A 349 0.00 -20.15 5.03
CA ALA A 349 1.36 -19.66 5.20
C ALA A 349 2.37 -20.82 5.21
N ASP A 350 2.08 -21.87 5.98
CA ASP A 350 2.91 -23.09 6.06
C ASP A 350 3.00 -23.78 4.70
N PHE A 351 1.89 -23.87 3.96
CA PHE A 351 1.87 -24.44 2.61
C PHE A 351 2.77 -23.64 1.65
N THR A 352 2.69 -22.31 1.70
CA THR A 352 3.54 -21.41 0.90
C THR A 352 5.01 -21.66 1.18
N PHE A 353 5.38 -21.84 2.45
CA PHE A 353 6.75 -22.13 2.86
C PHE A 353 7.19 -23.54 2.42
N GLN A 354 6.41 -24.57 2.72
CA GLN A 354 6.72 -25.98 2.42
C GLN A 354 6.88 -26.24 0.93
N HIS A 355 6.01 -25.65 0.10
CA HIS A 355 6.03 -25.79 -1.36
C HIS A 355 6.82 -24.69 -2.08
N ARG A 356 7.58 -23.88 -1.32
CA ARG A 356 8.54 -22.91 -1.86
C ARG A 356 7.90 -21.95 -2.86
N LEU A 357 6.70 -21.48 -2.54
CA LEU A 357 5.94 -20.59 -3.39
C LEU A 357 6.38 -19.14 -3.21
N ALA A 358 6.22 -18.37 -4.28
CA ALA A 358 6.38 -16.91 -4.29
C ALA A 358 7.72 -16.45 -3.69
N PRO A 359 7.86 -15.79 -2.52
CA PRO A 359 9.18 -15.33 -2.07
C PRO A 359 10.14 -16.50 -1.82
N PHE A 360 9.61 -17.66 -1.41
CA PHE A 360 10.44 -18.82 -1.10
C PHE A 360 11.01 -19.52 -2.32
N TYR A 361 10.38 -19.36 -3.49
CA TYR A 361 10.94 -19.82 -4.77
C TYR A 361 12.31 -19.18 -5.00
N PHE A 362 12.40 -17.87 -4.76
CA PHE A 362 13.65 -17.13 -4.92
C PHE A 362 14.63 -17.41 -3.79
N VAL A 363 14.16 -17.49 -2.55
CA VAL A 363 15.02 -17.79 -1.40
C VAL A 363 15.71 -19.14 -1.57
N GLU A 364 14.99 -20.17 -1.97
CA GLU A 364 15.57 -21.50 -2.18
C GLU A 364 16.62 -21.52 -3.31
N ARG A 365 16.39 -20.74 -4.36
CA ARG A 365 17.25 -20.75 -5.54
C ARG A 365 18.47 -19.83 -5.44
N TYR A 366 18.38 -18.73 -4.70
CA TYR A 366 19.37 -17.66 -4.73
C TYR A 366 19.95 -17.28 -3.36
N ALA A 367 19.25 -17.53 -2.26
CA ALA A 367 19.75 -17.06 -0.96
C ALA A 367 21.00 -17.85 -0.54
N PRO A 368 22.05 -17.19 -0.01
CA PRO A 368 23.16 -17.87 0.64
C PRO A 368 22.67 -18.78 1.77
N THR A 369 23.40 -19.87 2.03
CA THR A 369 23.05 -20.87 3.05
C THR A 369 22.69 -20.23 4.40
N VAL A 370 23.45 -19.23 4.86
CA VAL A 370 23.19 -18.54 6.14
C VAL A 370 21.82 -17.84 6.15
N LEU A 371 21.45 -17.21 5.04
CA LEU A 371 20.17 -16.52 4.92
C LEU A 371 19.02 -17.49 4.69
N PHE A 372 19.22 -18.52 3.85
CA PHE A 372 18.27 -19.61 3.69
C PHE A 372 17.92 -20.24 5.04
N LEU A 373 18.93 -20.62 5.83
CA LEU A 373 18.74 -21.17 7.17
C LEU A 373 18.05 -20.17 8.11
N SER A 374 18.34 -18.88 7.99
CA SER A 374 17.63 -17.84 8.75
C SER A 374 16.14 -17.79 8.39
N PHE A 375 15.78 -17.90 7.11
CA PHE A 375 14.39 -17.97 6.69
C PHE A 375 13.68 -19.23 7.18
N VAL A 376 14.37 -20.37 7.16
CA VAL A 376 13.86 -21.65 7.71
C VAL A 376 13.65 -21.57 9.22
N ASN A 377 14.64 -21.05 9.96
CA ASN A 377 14.59 -20.94 11.42
C ASN A 377 13.49 -19.96 11.88
N ASN A 378 13.16 -18.96 11.07
CA ASN A 378 12.05 -18.04 11.32
C ASN A 378 10.68 -18.57 10.82
N GLY A 379 10.59 -19.83 10.39
CA GLY A 379 9.35 -20.43 9.89
C GLY A 379 8.76 -19.69 8.67
N GLY A 380 9.60 -18.99 7.90
CA GLY A 380 9.13 -18.16 6.79
C GLY A 380 8.37 -16.89 7.20
N MET A 381 8.42 -16.46 8.46
CA MET A 381 7.70 -15.25 8.92
C MET A 381 8.32 -13.94 8.41
N VAL A 382 9.57 -14.00 7.94
CA VAL A 382 10.27 -12.90 7.28
C VAL A 382 10.41 -13.25 5.82
N THR A 383 9.83 -12.43 4.94
CA THR A 383 9.93 -12.65 3.50
C THR A 383 10.41 -11.39 2.79
N PRO A 384 11.19 -11.55 1.70
CA PRO A 384 11.33 -10.51 0.70
C PRO A 384 9.95 -10.06 0.20
N THR A 385 9.84 -8.79 -0.14
CA THR A 385 8.59 -8.16 -0.61
C THR A 385 8.63 -7.90 -2.11
N MET A 386 7.50 -7.49 -2.69
CA MET A 386 7.35 -7.16 -4.13
C MET A 386 7.52 -8.37 -5.04
N VAL A 387 6.83 -9.43 -4.65
CA VAL A 387 6.96 -10.75 -5.26
C VAL A 387 5.98 -10.95 -6.42
N PHE A 388 4.83 -10.26 -6.44
CA PHE A 388 3.74 -10.58 -7.37
C PHE A 388 4.17 -10.50 -8.84
N GLU A 389 4.83 -9.41 -9.23
CA GLU A 389 5.32 -9.19 -10.58
C GLU A 389 6.43 -10.20 -10.94
N ALA A 390 7.38 -10.39 -10.03
CA ALA A 390 8.52 -11.29 -10.22
C ALA A 390 8.07 -12.75 -10.38
N TYR A 391 7.20 -13.22 -9.49
CA TYR A 391 6.73 -14.60 -9.50
C TYR A 391 5.74 -14.86 -10.64
N SER A 392 4.93 -13.86 -11.01
CA SER A 392 4.09 -13.96 -12.22
C SER A 392 4.94 -14.07 -13.49
N LEU A 393 6.03 -13.31 -13.59
CA LEU A 393 6.97 -13.45 -14.72
C LEU A 393 7.55 -14.87 -14.80
N VAL A 394 7.98 -15.41 -13.66
CA VAL A 394 8.49 -16.79 -13.58
C VAL A 394 7.43 -17.79 -14.03
N MET A 395 6.20 -17.70 -13.54
CA MET A 395 5.16 -18.70 -13.84
C MET A 395 4.64 -18.63 -15.28
N VAL A 396 4.46 -17.43 -15.83
CA VAL A 396 3.67 -17.24 -17.06
C VAL A 396 4.32 -16.38 -18.15
N GLY A 397 5.58 -15.96 -17.97
CA GLY A 397 6.31 -15.11 -18.91
C GLY A 397 5.70 -13.69 -19.01
N TYR A 398 6.24 -12.86 -19.91
CA TYR A 398 5.80 -11.46 -20.05
C TYR A 398 4.33 -11.34 -20.51
N ALA A 399 3.85 -12.21 -21.40
CA ALA A 399 2.47 -12.18 -21.86
C ALA A 399 1.48 -12.51 -20.74
N GLY A 400 1.75 -13.55 -19.95
CA GLY A 400 0.93 -13.90 -18.81
C GLY A 400 1.05 -12.89 -17.66
N LEU A 401 2.24 -12.33 -17.42
CA LEU A 401 2.43 -11.24 -16.47
C LEU A 401 1.58 -10.02 -16.86
N ALA A 402 1.57 -9.64 -18.14
CA ALA A 402 0.75 -8.53 -18.61
C ALA A 402 -0.74 -8.78 -18.33
N LEU A 403 -1.23 -9.99 -18.58
CA LEU A 403 -2.61 -10.37 -18.21
C LEU A 403 -2.84 -10.30 -16.70
N ALA A 404 -1.93 -10.83 -15.88
CA ALA A 404 -2.03 -10.77 -14.43
C ALA A 404 -2.07 -9.32 -13.91
N LEU A 405 -1.24 -8.43 -14.45
CA LEU A 405 -1.21 -7.00 -14.12
C LEU A 405 -2.48 -6.27 -14.57
N LEU A 406 -3.03 -6.62 -15.75
CA LEU A 406 -4.31 -6.09 -16.21
C LEU A 406 -5.44 -6.48 -15.25
N LEU A 407 -5.53 -7.75 -14.87
CA LEU A 407 -6.55 -8.24 -13.92
C LEU A 407 -6.38 -7.61 -12.54
N ALA A 408 -5.16 -7.57 -12.01
CA ALA A 408 -4.85 -6.91 -10.74
C ALA A 408 -5.15 -5.41 -10.79
N GLY A 409 -4.88 -4.76 -11.92
CA GLY A 409 -5.21 -3.36 -12.17
C GLY A 409 -6.72 -3.12 -12.16
N VAL A 410 -7.50 -3.93 -12.90
CA VAL A 410 -8.98 -3.86 -12.90
C VAL A 410 -9.54 -4.03 -11.49
N TRP A 411 -9.08 -5.06 -10.76
CA TRP A 411 -9.47 -5.32 -9.38
C TRP A 411 -9.16 -4.13 -8.45
N THR A 412 -7.94 -3.61 -8.53
CA THR A 412 -7.48 -2.47 -7.72
C THR A 412 -8.26 -1.20 -8.03
N GLY A 413 -8.51 -0.91 -9.32
CA GLY A 413 -9.32 0.22 -9.75
C GLY A 413 -10.77 0.14 -9.28
N TRP A 414 -11.35 -1.06 -9.31
CA TRP A 414 -12.69 -1.33 -8.78
C TRP A 414 -12.75 -1.13 -7.26
N LEU A 415 -11.79 -1.67 -6.50
CA LEU A 415 -11.69 -1.47 -5.05
C LEU A 415 -11.48 0.00 -4.69
N ALA A 416 -10.56 0.69 -5.38
CA ALA A 416 -10.29 2.11 -5.20
C ALA A 416 -11.57 2.93 -5.41
N HIS A 417 -12.38 2.59 -6.41
CA HIS A 417 -13.64 3.25 -6.68
C HIS A 417 -14.62 3.10 -5.51
N HIS A 418 -14.83 1.87 -5.04
CA HIS A 418 -15.73 1.61 -3.91
C HIS A 418 -15.24 2.24 -2.61
N LEU A 419 -13.94 2.20 -2.35
CA LEU A 419 -13.33 2.84 -1.19
C LEU A 419 -13.55 4.36 -1.23
N ALA A 420 -13.28 5.00 -2.38
CA ALA A 420 -13.51 6.43 -2.55
C ALA A 420 -14.99 6.78 -2.37
N ARG A 421 -15.90 5.94 -2.88
CA ARG A 421 -17.35 6.14 -2.71
C ARG A 421 -17.78 6.03 -1.25
N ALA A 422 -17.25 5.05 -0.52
CA ALA A 422 -17.48 4.87 0.91
C ALA A 422 -16.96 6.07 1.72
N MET A 423 -15.74 6.53 1.42
CA MET A 423 -15.13 7.70 2.05
C MET A 423 -15.97 8.97 1.79
N ALA A 424 -16.43 9.18 0.55
CA ALA A 424 -17.28 10.33 0.22
C ALA A 424 -18.65 10.31 0.89
N GLY A 425 -19.18 9.11 1.21
CA GLY A 425 -20.45 8.94 1.91
C GLY A 425 -20.43 9.44 3.36
N GLY A 426 -19.25 9.68 3.95
CA GLY A 426 -19.10 10.28 5.27
C GLY A 426 -19.46 9.39 6.46
N ASN A 427 -19.74 8.10 6.22
CA ASN A 427 -19.91 7.07 7.23
C ASN A 427 -18.62 6.24 7.36
N PRO A 428 -17.78 6.46 8.39
CA PRO A 428 -16.57 5.68 8.64
C PRO A 428 -16.75 4.16 8.64
N ALA A 429 -17.92 3.63 9.03
CA ALA A 429 -18.14 2.19 9.02
C ALA A 429 -18.08 1.62 7.60
N ASP A 430 -18.61 2.34 6.61
CA ASP A 430 -18.67 1.91 5.21
C ASP A 430 -17.28 1.74 4.57
N VAL A 431 -16.26 2.29 5.20
CA VAL A 431 -14.86 2.24 4.76
C VAL A 431 -14.17 0.94 5.18
N LEU A 432 -14.63 0.26 6.23
CA LEU A 432 -13.99 -0.92 6.82
C LEU A 432 -13.69 -2.04 5.80
N LEU A 433 -14.73 -2.58 5.16
CA LEU A 433 -14.60 -3.66 4.18
C LEU A 433 -13.73 -3.27 2.96
N PRO A 434 -14.01 -2.16 2.23
CA PRO A 434 -13.21 -1.83 1.06
C PRO A 434 -11.76 -1.46 1.41
N SER A 435 -11.49 -0.87 2.58
CA SER A 435 -10.11 -0.60 3.02
C SER A 435 -9.38 -1.88 3.40
N PHE A 436 -10.06 -2.85 4.02
CA PHE A 436 -9.47 -4.16 4.31
C PHE A 436 -9.19 -4.97 3.04
N ALA A 437 -10.11 -4.97 2.07
CA ALA A 437 -9.89 -5.61 0.77
C ALA A 437 -8.72 -4.94 0.00
N MET A 438 -8.61 -3.61 0.07
CA MET A 438 -7.47 -2.89 -0.50
C MET A 438 -6.16 -3.25 0.21
N PHE A 439 -6.17 -3.38 1.54
CA PHE A 439 -5.01 -3.87 2.30
C PHE A 439 -4.59 -5.27 1.86
N GLN A 440 -5.53 -6.21 1.75
CA GLN A 440 -5.21 -7.56 1.26
C GLN A 440 -4.66 -7.54 -0.18
N THR A 441 -5.09 -6.59 -1.00
CA THR A 441 -4.53 -6.40 -2.35
C THR A 441 -3.08 -5.93 -2.29
N ILE A 442 -2.73 -5.04 -1.36
CA ILE A 442 -1.33 -4.65 -1.11
C ILE A 442 -0.51 -5.84 -0.62
N VAL A 443 -1.09 -6.72 0.21
CA VAL A 443 -0.44 -7.96 0.66
C VAL A 443 -0.21 -8.91 -0.51
N LEU A 444 -1.19 -9.10 -1.40
CA LEU A 444 -1.02 -9.86 -2.64
C LEU A 444 0.17 -9.32 -3.44
N MET A 445 0.20 -8.02 -3.74
CA MET A 445 1.29 -7.42 -4.52
C MET A 445 2.64 -7.63 -3.84
N SER A 446 2.68 -7.54 -2.51
CA SER A 446 3.89 -7.71 -1.72
C SER A 446 4.37 -9.16 -1.66
N GLN A 447 3.47 -10.15 -1.59
CA GLN A 447 3.78 -11.55 -1.26
C GLN A 447 3.57 -12.53 -2.42
N GLY A 448 2.94 -12.12 -3.52
CA GLY A 448 2.76 -12.93 -4.73
C GLY A 448 1.85 -14.16 -4.60
N THR A 449 1.06 -14.24 -3.53
CA THR A 449 0.15 -15.38 -3.26
C THR A 449 -1.32 -14.96 -3.18
N LEU A 450 -2.18 -15.71 -3.86
CA LEU A 450 -3.62 -15.40 -3.96
C LEU A 450 -4.39 -15.65 -2.66
N HIS A 451 -3.85 -16.44 -1.73
CA HIS A 451 -4.56 -16.80 -0.50
C HIS A 451 -4.84 -15.58 0.40
N SER A 452 -4.04 -14.51 0.30
CA SER A 452 -4.28 -13.26 1.04
C SER A 452 -5.64 -12.61 0.69
N LEU A 453 -6.10 -12.82 -0.55
CA LEU A 453 -7.38 -12.31 -1.05
C LEU A 453 -8.48 -13.36 -1.10
N LEU A 454 -8.15 -14.58 -1.51
CA LEU A 454 -9.14 -15.59 -1.92
C LEU A 454 -9.20 -16.81 -1.00
N SER A 455 -8.50 -16.80 0.15
CA SER A 455 -8.62 -17.89 1.12
C SER A 455 -9.91 -17.81 1.94
N LEU A 456 -10.30 -18.95 2.52
CA LEU A 456 -11.39 -19.01 3.49
C LEU A 456 -11.17 -18.05 4.68
N SER A 457 -9.93 -17.84 5.09
CA SER A 457 -9.61 -16.89 6.17
C SER A 457 -9.89 -15.44 5.75
N ALA A 458 -9.52 -15.06 4.53
CA ALA A 458 -9.85 -13.75 3.97
C ALA A 458 -11.37 -13.55 3.87
N PHE A 459 -12.11 -14.55 3.38
CA PHE A 459 -13.57 -14.50 3.31
C PHE A 459 -14.25 -14.37 4.68
N LYS A 460 -13.74 -15.04 5.72
CA LYS A 460 -14.23 -14.85 7.10
C LYS A 460 -14.06 -13.41 7.56
N ALA A 461 -12.92 -12.80 7.29
CA ALA A 461 -12.68 -11.40 7.62
C ALA A 461 -13.59 -10.45 6.80
N TYR A 462 -13.79 -10.72 5.50
CA TYR A 462 -14.73 -9.96 4.68
C TYR A 462 -16.17 -10.06 5.21
N ALA A 463 -16.61 -11.26 5.59
CA ALA A 463 -17.92 -11.48 6.18
C ALA A 463 -18.06 -10.72 7.51
N ALA A 464 -17.05 -10.76 8.38
CA ALA A 464 -17.05 -10.03 9.64
C ALA A 464 -17.19 -8.51 9.44
N PHE A 465 -16.42 -7.93 8.51
CA PHE A 465 -16.54 -6.51 8.17
C PHE A 465 -17.89 -6.18 7.53
N PHE A 466 -18.41 -7.04 6.67
CA PHE A 466 -19.73 -6.86 6.05
C PHE A 466 -20.87 -6.86 7.09
N VAL A 467 -20.84 -7.82 8.03
CA VAL A 467 -21.81 -7.91 9.13
C VAL A 467 -21.72 -6.66 10.01
N LEU A 468 -20.52 -6.25 10.42
CA LEU A 468 -20.31 -5.04 11.22
C LEU A 468 -20.84 -3.79 10.52
N GLN A 469 -20.54 -3.64 9.22
CA GLN A 469 -21.06 -2.53 8.40
C GLN A 469 -22.58 -2.51 8.35
N THR A 470 -23.20 -3.66 8.12
CA THR A 470 -24.66 -3.80 8.00
C THR A 470 -25.34 -3.48 9.34
N LEU A 471 -24.78 -3.97 10.44
CA LEU A 471 -25.29 -3.71 11.79
C LEU A 471 -25.20 -2.22 12.14
N VAL A 472 -24.06 -1.58 11.91
CA VAL A 472 -23.91 -0.14 12.15
C VAL A 472 -24.90 0.66 11.30
N ARG A 473 -25.08 0.32 10.01
CA ARG A 473 -26.09 0.97 9.17
C ARG A 473 -27.50 0.80 9.71
N ALA A 474 -27.86 -0.39 10.17
CA ALA A 474 -29.18 -0.66 10.74
C ALA A 474 -29.43 0.21 12.00
N VAL A 475 -28.44 0.26 12.90
CA VAL A 475 -28.49 1.11 14.10
C VAL A 475 -28.63 2.58 13.74
N LEU A 476 -27.82 3.08 12.80
CA LEU A 476 -27.87 4.48 12.37
C LEU A 476 -29.22 4.85 11.73
N ARG A 477 -29.82 3.94 10.94
CA ARG A 477 -31.16 4.13 10.37
C ARG A 477 -32.22 4.18 11.46
N HIS A 478 -32.15 3.30 12.45
CA HIS A 478 -33.08 3.29 13.57
C HIS A 478 -32.99 4.59 14.40
N CYS A 479 -31.76 5.04 14.71
CA CYS A 479 -31.54 6.31 15.40
C CYS A 479 -32.01 7.54 14.60
N ALA A 480 -32.00 7.46 13.26
CA ALA A 480 -32.49 8.53 12.41
C ALA A 480 -34.03 8.55 12.28
N ALA A 481 -34.69 7.40 12.44
CA ALA A 481 -36.14 7.26 12.35
C ALA A 481 -36.89 7.59 13.66
N ALA A 482 -36.18 7.72 14.80
CA ALA A 482 -36.79 8.05 16.07
C ALA A 482 -37.45 9.45 16.01
N PRO A 483 -38.75 9.59 16.38
CA PRO A 483 -39.43 10.86 16.33
C PRO A 483 -38.72 11.85 17.26
N ARG A 484 -38.39 13.03 16.73
CA ARG A 484 -37.95 14.14 17.57
C ARG A 484 -39.14 14.48 18.47
N LYS A 485 -39.04 14.17 19.77
CA LYS A 485 -39.95 14.75 20.75
C LYS A 485 -39.80 16.27 20.62
N ALA A 486 -40.89 16.93 20.24
CA ALA A 486 -40.97 18.37 19.99
C ALA A 486 -40.68 19.16 21.27
#